data_AF-A0A950FG15-F1
#
_entry.id   AF-A0A950FG15-F1
#
_cell.length_a   1.000
_cell.length_b   1.000
_cell.length_c   1.000
_cell.angle_alpha   90.00
_cell.angle_beta   90.00
_cell.angle_gamma   90.00
#
_symmetry.space_group_name_H-M   'P 1'
#
loop_
_entity.id
_entity.type
_entity.pdbx_description
1 polymer ?
#
loop_
_entity_poly.entity_id
_entity_poly.type
_entity_poly.pdbx_seq_one_letter_code
_entity_poly.pdbx_strand_id
1 'polypeptide(L)'
;MHRYMVNSIAALLCILVTAARAYTEEDHLAATVTFSGCTEFAGEGPIALAGAQGLVPSSYIITGANNGLAQIVVRATSCQGLRVDGSAHGPAIVAHVGINIESPDGTGDINNYTVIYATSSLSLARSLQRLGLPALYNSALAYEFTPNSDGSSGTLYAEVSGDRLAPYFLYGTETNPSGGGAPFLANWWYNGCRGIIKMSTDFPDIAFGTALETLYTSKVSLLGKLIGGNTYSNFSILALHGVYSNAQMTVTLTR
;
A
#
# COMPACT_ATOMS: atom_id res chain seq x y z
N MET A 1 80.08 43.87 23.85
CA MET A 1 79.53 42.55 24.18
C MET A 1 78.15 42.46 23.54
N HIS A 2 78.02 41.77 22.40
CA HIS A 2 77.44 40.41 22.27
C HIS A 2 75.92 40.38 22.57
N ARG A 3 75.00 39.76 21.83
CA ARG A 3 74.90 39.08 20.52
C ARG A 3 73.53 38.32 20.58
N TYR A 4 72.69 38.37 19.52
CA TYR A 4 71.58 37.43 19.15
C TYR A 4 70.40 37.20 20.16
N MET A 5 69.17 36.73 19.85
CA MET A 5 68.50 35.97 18.77
C MET A 5 67.02 36.45 18.71
N VAL A 6 66.35 36.72 17.57
CA VAL A 6 65.63 35.81 16.64
C VAL A 6 64.86 34.67 17.33
N ASN A 7 63.51 34.68 17.22
CA ASN A 7 62.78 33.48 16.77
C ASN A 7 61.33 33.78 16.36
N SER A 8 61.11 33.61 15.06
CA SER A 8 59.84 33.50 14.36
C SER A 8 59.11 32.23 14.78
N ILE A 9 57.79 32.30 14.99
CA ILE A 9 56.92 31.11 14.94
C ILE A 9 55.91 31.34 13.82
N ALA A 10 56.07 30.54 12.77
CA ALA A 10 55.21 30.48 11.61
C ALA A 10 53.82 29.95 12.02
N ALA A 11 52.77 30.69 11.69
CA ALA A 11 51.40 30.22 11.79
C ALA A 11 51.13 29.25 10.63
N LEU A 12 50.95 27.97 10.98
CA LEU A 12 50.60 26.89 10.07
C LEU A 12 49.14 27.08 9.61
N LEU A 13 48.96 27.53 8.37
CA LEU A 13 47.65 27.64 7.72
C LEU A 13 47.16 26.22 7.37
N CYS A 14 46.28 25.66 8.20
CA CYS A 14 45.56 24.42 7.86
C CYS A 14 44.48 24.75 6.83
N ILE A 15 44.80 24.55 5.54
CA ILE A 15 43.83 24.57 4.45
C ILE A 15 42.99 23.29 4.57
N LEU A 16 41.86 23.38 5.27
CA LEU A 16 40.79 22.40 5.20
C LEU A 16 40.14 22.53 3.81
N VAL A 17 40.65 21.76 2.85
CA VAL A 17 39.91 21.47 1.61
C VAL A 17 38.76 20.55 2.02
N THR A 18 37.62 21.13 2.39
CA THR A 18 36.35 20.41 2.39
C THR A 18 36.06 20.07 0.94
N ALA A 19 36.35 18.83 0.55
CA ALA A 19 35.78 18.25 -0.66
C ALA A 19 34.26 18.26 -0.49
N ALA A 20 33.62 19.29 -1.04
CA ALA A 20 32.18 19.29 -1.25
C ALA A 20 31.90 18.17 -2.24
N ARG A 21 31.48 17.01 -1.72
CA ARG A 21 30.74 16.04 -2.53
C ARG A 21 29.50 16.78 -3.02
N ALA A 22 29.46 17.08 -4.31
CA ALA A 22 28.21 17.39 -4.98
C ALA A 22 27.32 16.14 -4.82
N TYR A 23 26.36 16.21 -3.90
CA TYR A 23 25.24 15.27 -3.86
C TYR A 23 24.36 15.60 -5.06
N THR A 24 24.61 14.93 -6.18
CA THR A 24 23.60 14.74 -7.22
C THR A 24 22.95 13.39 -6.97
N GLU A 25 22.15 13.30 -5.93
CA GLU A 25 21.10 12.29 -5.83
C GLU A 25 19.79 13.08 -5.81
N GLU A 26 18.93 12.85 -6.80
CA GLU A 26 17.50 12.97 -6.53
C GLU A 26 17.25 12.15 -5.28
N ASP A 27 16.98 12.82 -4.16
CA ASP A 27 16.69 12.22 -2.85
C ASP A 27 15.37 11.44 -2.96
N HIS A 28 15.42 10.30 -3.65
CA HIS A 28 14.34 9.32 -3.69
C HIS A 28 14.30 8.70 -2.31
N LEU A 29 13.54 9.31 -1.42
CA LEU A 29 13.14 8.65 -0.19
C LEU A 29 12.38 7.39 -0.59
N ALA A 30 12.99 6.24 -0.34
CA ALA A 30 12.44 4.95 -0.64
C ALA A 30 12.34 4.10 0.63
N ALA A 31 11.37 3.20 0.64
CA ALA A 31 11.27 2.15 1.64
C ALA A 31 11.02 0.83 0.94
N THR A 32 11.60 -0.24 1.47
CA THR A 32 11.36 -1.60 0.98
C THR A 32 10.63 -2.39 2.04
N VAL A 33 9.54 -3.03 1.64
CA VAL A 33 8.72 -3.86 2.51
C VAL A 33 8.67 -5.26 1.93
N THR A 34 8.92 -6.26 2.76
CA THR A 34 8.79 -7.66 2.36
C THR A 34 7.69 -8.30 3.19
N PHE A 35 6.77 -8.95 2.52
CA PHE A 35 5.68 -9.73 3.10
C PHE A 35 5.96 -11.21 2.87
N SER A 36 5.64 -12.06 3.84
CA SER A 36 5.85 -13.51 3.73
C SER A 36 4.70 -14.31 4.32
N GLY A 37 4.37 -15.42 3.66
CA GLY A 37 3.32 -16.36 4.06
C GLY A 37 1.98 -15.66 4.17
N CYS A 38 1.47 -15.14 3.05
CA CYS A 38 0.30 -14.29 3.03
C CYS A 38 -0.91 -14.95 2.36
N THR A 39 -2.08 -14.55 2.83
CA THR A 39 -3.38 -14.72 2.19
C THR A 39 -4.00 -13.34 1.99
N GLU A 40 -4.72 -13.14 0.90
CA GLU A 40 -5.45 -11.90 0.64
C GLU A 40 -6.83 -12.13 0.05
N PHE A 41 -7.75 -11.25 0.42
CA PHE A 41 -8.87 -10.90 -0.44
C PHE A 41 -8.47 -9.72 -1.32
N ALA A 42 -8.80 -9.80 -2.61
CA ALA A 42 -8.81 -8.67 -3.52
C ALA A 42 -10.14 -8.64 -4.28
N GLY A 43 -10.82 -7.50 -4.23
CA GLY A 43 -12.08 -7.25 -4.92
C GLY A 43 -12.02 -5.99 -5.76
N GLU A 44 -12.56 -6.05 -6.98
CA GLU A 44 -12.72 -4.92 -7.89
C GLU A 44 -14.11 -4.91 -8.51
N GLY A 45 -14.72 -3.73 -8.58
CA GLY A 45 -15.97 -3.60 -9.31
C GLY A 45 -16.44 -2.17 -9.57
N PRO A 46 -17.52 -2.03 -10.35
CA PRO A 46 -17.97 -0.74 -10.83
C PRO A 46 -18.71 0.07 -9.75
N ILE A 47 -18.34 1.35 -9.66
CA ILE A 47 -19.04 2.38 -8.89
C ILE A 47 -19.31 3.61 -9.76
N ALA A 48 -20.15 4.53 -9.30
CA ALA A 48 -20.39 5.78 -10.00
C ALA A 48 -19.15 6.68 -9.99
N LEU A 49 -18.75 7.21 -11.16
CA LEU A 49 -17.61 8.13 -11.28
C LEU A 49 -17.74 9.33 -10.34
N ALA A 50 -18.96 9.84 -10.17
CA ALA A 50 -19.23 11.01 -9.34
C ALA A 50 -18.75 10.85 -7.88
N GLY A 51 -18.75 9.62 -7.35
CA GLY A 51 -18.24 9.33 -6.00
C GLY A 51 -16.72 9.26 -5.91
N ALA A 52 -16.05 8.90 -7.01
CA ALA A 52 -14.60 8.67 -7.06
C ALA A 52 -13.80 9.90 -7.53
N GLN A 53 -14.35 10.70 -8.45
CA GLN A 53 -13.63 11.79 -9.14
C GLN A 53 -13.04 12.85 -8.19
N GLY A 54 -13.66 13.08 -7.02
CA GLY A 54 -13.15 14.03 -6.03
C GLY A 54 -12.04 13.47 -5.15
N LEU A 55 -11.80 12.16 -5.20
CA LEU A 55 -10.77 11.46 -4.41
C LEU A 55 -9.49 11.27 -5.21
N VAL A 56 -9.59 11.19 -6.53
CA VAL A 56 -8.46 10.98 -7.44
C VAL A 56 -8.06 12.32 -8.06
N PRO A 57 -6.79 12.77 -7.91
CA PRO A 57 -6.32 13.98 -8.55
C PRO A 57 -6.49 13.93 -10.07
N SER A 58 -6.82 15.07 -10.68
CA SER A 58 -7.07 15.17 -12.13
C SER A 58 -5.86 14.86 -13.01
N SER A 59 -4.68 14.70 -12.43
CA SER A 59 -3.48 14.22 -13.12
C SER A 59 -3.50 12.72 -13.43
N TYR A 60 -4.43 11.96 -12.83
CA TYR A 60 -4.63 10.54 -13.11
C TYR A 60 -5.87 10.35 -13.98
N ILE A 61 -5.83 9.32 -14.82
CA ILE A 61 -6.98 8.90 -15.62
C ILE A 61 -7.66 7.75 -14.88
N ILE A 62 -8.91 7.95 -14.48
CA ILE A 62 -9.72 6.90 -13.83
C ILE A 62 -10.20 5.91 -14.89
N THR A 63 -9.97 4.62 -14.65
CA THR A 63 -10.42 3.54 -15.54
C THR A 63 -11.95 3.54 -15.64
N GLY A 64 -12.47 3.57 -16.87
CA GLY A 64 -13.91 3.55 -17.15
C GLY A 64 -14.63 4.90 -17.06
N ALA A 65 -13.90 6.00 -16.81
CA ALA A 65 -14.49 7.34 -16.63
C ALA A 65 -15.31 7.82 -17.83
N ASN A 66 -14.92 7.44 -19.05
CA ASN A 66 -15.66 7.75 -20.29
C ASN A 66 -17.10 7.19 -20.31
N ASN A 67 -17.38 6.16 -19.50
CA ASN A 67 -18.70 5.55 -19.37
C ASN A 67 -19.46 6.05 -18.11
N GLY A 68 -18.96 7.09 -17.43
CA GLY A 68 -19.52 7.58 -16.18
C GLY A 68 -19.29 6.65 -14.98
N LEU A 69 -18.37 5.69 -15.12
CA LEU A 69 -18.03 4.71 -14.09
C LEU A 69 -16.61 4.95 -13.55
N ALA A 70 -16.37 4.43 -12.36
CA ALA A 70 -15.04 4.18 -11.82
C ALA A 70 -15.02 2.75 -11.30
N GLN A 71 -13.85 2.24 -10.93
CA GLN A 71 -13.72 0.90 -10.34
C GLN A 71 -13.13 1.03 -8.95
N ILE A 72 -13.88 0.59 -7.93
CA ILE A 72 -13.38 0.51 -6.56
C ILE A 72 -12.55 -0.77 -6.44
N VAL A 73 -11.39 -0.66 -5.80
CA VAL A 73 -10.56 -1.81 -5.42
C VAL A 73 -10.48 -1.88 -3.91
N VAL A 74 -10.81 -3.04 -3.34
CA VAL A 74 -10.77 -3.31 -1.91
C VAL A 74 -9.90 -4.52 -1.66
N ARG A 75 -8.96 -4.40 -0.73
CA ARG A 75 -8.04 -5.49 -0.38
C ARG A 75 -7.91 -5.62 1.13
N ALA A 76 -7.77 -6.86 1.58
CA ALA A 76 -7.32 -7.18 2.92
C ALA A 76 -6.32 -8.33 2.82
N THR A 77 -5.19 -8.22 3.51
CA THR A 77 -4.09 -9.18 3.43
C THR A 77 -3.59 -9.47 4.83
N SER A 78 -3.48 -10.75 5.17
CA SER A 78 -2.82 -11.22 6.40
C SER A 78 -1.53 -11.95 6.05
N CYS A 79 -0.44 -11.59 6.72
CA CYS A 79 0.89 -12.14 6.49
C CYS A 79 1.51 -12.65 7.80
N GLN A 80 2.15 -13.81 7.73
CA GLN A 80 2.89 -14.39 8.85
C GLN A 80 4.17 -13.61 9.19
N GLY A 81 4.72 -12.89 8.22
CA GLY A 81 5.91 -12.08 8.42
C GLY A 81 5.93 -10.80 7.60
N LEU A 82 6.51 -9.77 8.22
CA LEU A 82 6.76 -8.46 7.66
C LEU A 82 8.21 -8.06 7.93
N ARG A 83 8.87 -7.52 6.91
CA ARG A 83 10.11 -6.75 7.05
C ARG A 83 9.93 -5.36 6.47
N VAL A 84 10.51 -4.36 7.13
CA VAL A 84 10.61 -2.98 6.64
C VAL A 84 12.08 -2.60 6.63
N ASP A 85 12.60 -2.21 5.48
CA ASP A 85 14.01 -1.87 5.26
C ASP A 85 14.96 -2.97 5.80
N GLY A 86 14.60 -4.23 5.52
CA GLY A 86 15.34 -5.42 5.95
C GLY A 86 15.09 -5.88 7.40
N SER A 87 14.50 -5.03 8.24
CA SER A 87 14.26 -5.31 9.66
C SER A 87 12.95 -6.08 9.87
N ALA A 88 12.98 -7.16 10.66
CA ALA A 88 11.81 -7.99 10.92
C ALA A 88 10.86 -7.37 11.96
N HIS A 89 9.55 -7.47 11.70
CA HIS A 89 8.49 -6.88 12.53
C HIS A 89 7.37 -7.86 12.92
N GLY A 90 7.50 -9.15 12.55
CA GLY A 90 6.51 -10.19 12.88
C GLY A 90 5.30 -10.18 11.94
N PRO A 91 4.19 -10.85 12.32
CA PRO A 91 2.97 -10.87 11.55
C PRO A 91 2.39 -9.47 11.35
N ALA A 92 1.73 -9.25 10.22
CA ALA A 92 1.06 -7.99 9.93
C ALA A 92 -0.15 -8.22 9.04
N ILE A 93 -1.14 -7.34 9.21
CA ILE A 93 -2.32 -7.29 8.37
C ILE A 93 -2.35 -5.90 7.71
N VAL A 94 -2.79 -5.86 6.46
CA VAL A 94 -2.90 -4.66 5.64
C VAL A 94 -4.29 -4.63 5.01
N ALA A 95 -4.91 -3.46 4.97
CA ALA A 95 -6.18 -3.26 4.26
C ALA A 95 -6.12 -2.00 3.40
N HIS A 96 -6.48 -2.12 2.13
CA HIS A 96 -6.47 -1.03 1.15
C HIS A 96 -7.85 -0.81 0.56
N VAL A 97 -8.17 0.46 0.32
CA VAL A 97 -9.24 0.84 -0.59
C VAL A 97 -8.67 1.84 -1.58
N GLY A 98 -8.93 1.63 -2.86
CA GLY A 98 -8.49 2.51 -3.93
C GLY A 98 -9.47 2.59 -5.08
N ILE A 99 -9.07 3.38 -6.07
CA ILE A 99 -9.76 3.53 -7.35
C ILE A 99 -8.83 3.08 -8.46
N ASN A 100 -9.26 2.19 -9.35
CA ASN A 100 -8.46 1.78 -10.49
C ASN A 100 -8.20 2.98 -11.41
N ILE A 101 -6.95 3.13 -11.82
CA ILE A 101 -6.47 4.19 -12.71
C ILE A 101 -5.64 3.57 -13.84
N GLU A 102 -5.55 4.27 -14.96
CA GLU A 102 -4.56 3.94 -15.97
C GLU A 102 -3.15 4.11 -15.38
N SER A 103 -2.23 3.24 -15.79
CA SER A 103 -0.85 3.27 -15.30
C SER A 103 -0.17 4.60 -15.69
N PRO A 104 0.25 5.43 -14.71
CA PRO A 104 0.92 6.70 -15.00
C PRO A 104 2.27 6.53 -15.69
N ASP A 105 2.94 5.40 -15.46
CA ASP A 105 4.28 5.11 -16.00
C ASP A 105 4.33 3.89 -16.92
N GLY A 106 3.16 3.35 -17.28
CA GLY A 106 3.03 2.18 -18.16
C GLY A 106 3.40 0.84 -17.51
N THR A 107 3.63 0.78 -16.20
CA THR A 107 3.95 -0.45 -15.46
C THR A 107 2.78 -0.98 -14.61
N GLY A 108 2.88 -2.23 -14.17
CA GLY A 108 1.92 -2.88 -13.28
C GLY A 108 0.76 -3.53 -14.02
N ASP A 109 0.39 -4.72 -13.58
CA ASP A 109 -0.78 -5.46 -14.06
C ASP A 109 -2.08 -4.83 -13.55
N ILE A 110 -2.02 -4.20 -12.37
CA ILE A 110 -3.09 -3.36 -11.83
C ILE A 110 -2.52 -2.08 -11.22
N ASN A 111 -3.24 -0.97 -11.41
CA ASN A 111 -2.83 0.35 -10.92
C ASN A 111 -4.00 1.01 -10.19
N ASN A 112 -3.76 1.45 -8.96
CA ASN A 112 -4.79 2.00 -8.09
C ASN A 112 -4.33 3.34 -7.51
N TYR A 113 -5.23 4.32 -7.43
CA TYR A 113 -5.04 5.46 -6.56
C TYR A 113 -5.49 5.11 -5.14
N THR A 114 -4.63 5.34 -4.15
CA THR A 114 -4.87 4.97 -2.74
C THR A 114 -5.84 5.94 -2.09
N VAL A 115 -6.97 5.43 -1.59
CA VAL A 115 -7.95 6.21 -0.82
C VAL A 115 -7.79 5.94 0.68
N ILE A 116 -7.68 4.67 1.07
CA ILE A 116 -7.44 4.24 2.44
C ILE A 116 -6.28 3.23 2.44
N TYR A 117 -5.36 3.41 3.37
CA TYR A 117 -4.34 2.41 3.72
C TYR A 117 -4.38 2.22 5.23
N ALA A 118 -4.67 1.02 5.70
CA ALA A 118 -4.59 0.66 7.11
C ALA A 118 -3.68 -0.55 7.33
N THR A 119 -3.01 -0.61 8.47
CA THR A 119 -2.17 -1.76 8.83
C THR A 119 -2.09 -1.97 10.35
N SER A 120 -1.96 -3.22 10.77
CA SER A 120 -1.67 -3.59 12.17
C SER A 120 -0.19 -3.47 12.54
N SER A 121 0.68 -3.08 11.61
CA SER A 121 2.10 -2.84 11.87
C SER A 121 2.41 -1.36 12.06
N LEU A 122 2.80 -0.98 13.27
CA LEU A 122 3.19 0.41 13.59
C LEU A 122 4.43 0.85 12.79
N SER A 123 5.39 -0.05 12.56
CA SER A 123 6.60 0.27 11.80
C SER A 123 6.28 0.55 10.34
N LEU A 124 5.40 -0.25 9.72
CA LEU A 124 4.96 -0.02 8.35
C LEU A 124 4.19 1.29 8.23
N ALA A 125 3.20 1.53 9.10
CA ALA A 125 2.44 2.77 9.09
C ALA A 125 3.35 4.00 9.22
N ARG A 126 4.31 3.97 10.16
CA ARG A 126 5.28 5.05 10.34
C ARG A 126 6.19 5.22 9.13
N SER A 127 6.64 4.13 8.50
CA SER A 127 7.51 4.23 7.32
C SER A 127 6.79 4.92 6.17
N LEU A 128 5.55 4.53 5.89
CA LEU A 128 4.71 5.14 4.85
C LEU A 128 4.35 6.60 5.16
N GLN A 129 4.05 6.91 6.43
CA GLN A 129 3.80 8.28 6.87
C GLN A 129 5.01 9.21 6.68
N ARG A 130 6.24 8.70 6.88
CA ARG A 130 7.45 9.49 6.59
C ARG A 130 7.60 9.83 5.11
N LEU A 131 7.07 9.00 4.22
CA LEU A 131 7.05 9.25 2.78
C LEU A 131 5.89 10.18 2.36
N GLY A 132 4.92 10.41 3.25
CA GLY A 132 3.80 11.32 3.02
C GLY A 132 2.47 10.63 2.73
N LEU A 133 2.42 9.30 2.81
CA LEU A 133 1.16 8.54 2.70
C LEU A 133 0.44 8.58 4.06
N PRO A 134 -0.86 8.91 4.13
CA PRO A 134 -1.63 8.94 5.38
C PRO A 134 -2.02 7.52 5.84
N ALA A 135 -1.05 6.60 5.93
CA ALA A 135 -1.27 5.25 6.39
C ALA A 135 -1.79 5.24 7.84
N LEU A 136 -2.83 4.46 8.10
CA LEU A 136 -3.47 4.34 9.40
C LEU A 136 -2.88 3.14 10.13
N TYR A 137 -2.27 3.38 11.29
CA TYR A 137 -2.00 2.29 12.23
C TYR A 137 -3.29 1.90 12.94
N ASN A 138 -3.65 0.62 12.85
CA ASN A 138 -4.79 0.05 13.51
C ASN A 138 -4.40 -1.28 14.17
N SER A 139 -4.13 -1.26 15.47
CA SER A 139 -3.76 -2.46 16.23
C SER A 139 -4.90 -3.47 16.36
N ALA A 140 -6.15 -3.04 16.15
CA ALA A 140 -7.35 -3.88 16.22
C ALA A 140 -7.79 -4.37 14.83
N LEU A 141 -7.00 -4.13 13.78
CA LEU A 141 -7.31 -4.62 12.45
C LEU A 141 -7.34 -6.15 12.46
N ALA A 142 -8.49 -6.71 12.07
CA ALA A 142 -8.74 -8.14 12.11
C ALA A 142 -8.73 -8.75 10.70
N TYR A 143 -8.26 -9.99 10.61
CA TYR A 143 -8.36 -10.85 9.43
C TYR A 143 -8.50 -12.29 9.93
N GLU A 144 -9.71 -12.82 9.81
CA GLU A 144 -10.10 -14.10 10.36
C GLU A 144 -10.68 -14.95 9.23
N PHE A 145 -10.00 -16.06 8.93
CA PHE A 145 -10.49 -17.04 7.96
C PHE A 145 -10.91 -18.30 8.71
N THR A 146 -12.16 -18.70 8.52
CA THR A 146 -12.72 -19.93 9.10
C THR A 146 -12.90 -20.97 8.01
N PRO A 147 -12.03 -22.00 7.94
CA PRO A 147 -12.16 -23.05 6.93
C PRO A 147 -13.44 -23.87 7.11
N ASN A 148 -14.03 -24.29 5.98
CA ASN A 148 -15.04 -25.32 5.94
C ASN A 148 -14.44 -26.69 6.28
N SER A 149 -15.28 -27.70 6.52
CA SER A 149 -14.85 -29.03 6.97
C SER A 149 -13.85 -29.74 6.06
N ASP A 150 -13.85 -29.41 4.76
CA ASP A 150 -12.94 -29.98 3.77
C ASP A 150 -11.63 -29.18 3.60
N GLY A 151 -11.53 -28.01 4.25
CA GLY A 151 -10.38 -27.10 4.15
C GLY A 151 -10.16 -26.50 2.75
N SER A 152 -11.06 -26.71 1.79
CA SER A 152 -10.91 -26.21 0.41
C SER A 152 -11.42 -24.78 0.24
N SER A 153 -12.28 -24.35 1.16
CA SER A 153 -12.95 -23.07 1.19
C SER A 153 -13.20 -22.65 2.63
N GLY A 154 -13.67 -21.43 2.84
CA GLY A 154 -14.01 -20.93 4.16
C GLY A 154 -14.74 -19.61 4.10
N THR A 155 -14.97 -19.04 5.28
CA THR A 155 -15.57 -17.72 5.44
C THR A 155 -14.51 -16.74 5.91
N LEU A 156 -14.39 -15.61 5.22
CA LEU A 156 -13.54 -14.49 5.61
C LEU A 156 -14.35 -13.50 6.46
N TYR A 157 -13.70 -12.97 7.50
CA TYR A 157 -14.06 -11.73 8.16
C TYR A 157 -12.80 -10.85 8.26
N ALA A 158 -12.84 -9.65 7.73
CA ALA A 158 -11.75 -8.68 7.89
C ALA A 158 -12.30 -7.31 8.25
N GLU A 159 -11.81 -6.70 9.34
CA GLU A 159 -12.34 -5.45 9.87
C GLU A 159 -11.26 -4.40 10.03
N VAL A 160 -11.58 -3.18 9.62
CA VAL A 160 -10.85 -1.97 10.00
C VAL A 160 -11.75 -1.11 10.88
N SER A 161 -11.47 -1.12 12.18
CA SER A 161 -12.15 -0.28 13.19
C SER A 161 -11.19 0.70 13.86
N GLY A 162 -11.61 1.93 14.17
CA GLY A 162 -10.82 2.83 15.01
C GLY A 162 -11.19 4.31 14.90
N ASP A 163 -10.62 5.14 15.75
CA ASP A 163 -11.07 6.55 15.92
C ASP A 163 -10.85 7.44 14.68
N ARG A 164 -9.93 7.05 13.79
CA ARG A 164 -9.51 7.87 12.65
C ARG A 164 -10.23 7.53 11.34
N LEU A 165 -11.04 6.47 11.33
CA LEU A 165 -11.76 6.03 10.14
C LEU A 165 -13.06 5.39 10.56
N ALA A 166 -14.16 5.75 9.90
CA ALA A 166 -15.42 5.05 10.09
C ALA A 166 -15.22 3.56 9.81
N PRO A 167 -15.72 2.67 10.70
CA PRO A 167 -15.46 1.25 10.57
C PRO A 167 -16.01 0.70 9.25
N TYR A 168 -15.29 -0.28 8.72
CA TYR A 168 -15.75 -1.10 7.63
C TYR A 168 -15.24 -2.52 7.80
N PHE A 169 -15.96 -3.48 7.25
CA PHE A 169 -15.53 -4.87 7.25
C PHE A 169 -15.92 -5.58 5.97
N LEU A 170 -15.19 -6.64 5.66
CA LEU A 170 -15.46 -7.61 4.62
C LEU A 170 -16.00 -8.87 5.28
N TYR A 171 -17.02 -9.45 4.67
CA TYR A 171 -17.55 -10.75 5.08
C TYR A 171 -18.12 -11.50 3.89
N GLY A 172 -17.79 -12.79 3.81
CA GLY A 172 -18.12 -13.61 2.66
C GLY A 172 -17.35 -14.92 2.63
N THR A 173 -17.42 -15.59 1.48
CA THR A 173 -16.82 -16.91 1.30
C THR A 173 -15.66 -16.86 0.32
N GLU A 174 -14.61 -17.61 0.62
CA GLU A 174 -13.46 -17.77 -0.27
C GLU A 174 -13.18 -19.24 -0.54
N THR A 175 -12.66 -19.51 -1.73
CA THR A 175 -12.16 -20.82 -2.14
C THR A 175 -10.65 -20.73 -2.29
N ASN A 176 -9.93 -21.73 -1.79
CA ASN A 176 -8.47 -21.78 -1.95
C ASN A 176 -8.07 -21.90 -3.43
N PRO A 177 -6.90 -21.36 -3.82
CA PRO A 177 -6.36 -21.58 -5.16
C PRO A 177 -6.23 -23.08 -5.47
N SER A 178 -6.68 -23.49 -6.66
CA SER A 178 -6.52 -24.86 -7.16
C SER A 178 -5.42 -24.99 -8.23
N GLY A 179 -4.91 -23.85 -8.72
CA GLY A 179 -3.84 -23.77 -9.73
C GLY A 179 -2.50 -23.34 -9.13
N GLY A 180 -1.44 -23.44 -9.95
CA GLY A 180 -0.15 -22.82 -9.64
C GLY A 180 -0.23 -21.30 -9.64
N GLY A 181 0.71 -20.64 -8.97
CA GLY A 181 0.79 -19.20 -9.01
C GLY A 181 1.45 -18.66 -10.27
N ALA A 182 1.37 -17.34 -10.42
CA ALA A 182 1.96 -16.59 -11.51
C ALA A 182 2.58 -15.29 -10.98
N PRO A 183 3.55 -14.70 -11.70
CA PRO A 183 4.04 -13.38 -11.36
C PRO A 183 2.93 -12.33 -11.52
N PHE A 184 2.89 -11.36 -10.63
CA PHE A 184 1.94 -10.25 -10.67
C PHE A 184 2.58 -8.98 -10.09
N LEU A 185 2.25 -7.82 -10.64
CA LEU A 185 2.75 -6.53 -10.21
C LEU A 185 1.58 -5.57 -9.92
N ALA A 186 1.38 -5.27 -8.64
CA ALA A 186 0.33 -4.35 -8.21
C ALA A 186 0.90 -3.00 -7.78
N ASN A 187 0.46 -1.93 -8.44
CA ASN A 187 0.88 -0.57 -8.14
C ASN A 187 -0.23 0.21 -7.41
N TRP A 188 0.18 0.93 -6.39
CA TRP A 188 -0.66 1.87 -5.65
C TRP A 188 -0.02 3.24 -5.64
N TRP A 189 -0.76 4.24 -6.07
CA TRP A 189 -0.32 5.61 -6.26
C TRP A 189 -0.97 6.52 -5.24
N TYR A 190 -0.28 7.59 -4.85
CA TYR A 190 -0.85 8.62 -3.98
C TYR A 190 -0.14 9.96 -4.17
N ASN A 191 -0.88 11.06 -4.13
CA ASN A 191 -0.29 12.40 -4.12
C ASN A 191 -0.12 12.86 -2.67
N GLY A 192 1.09 12.70 -2.14
CA GLY A 192 1.46 13.20 -0.82
C GLY A 192 1.84 14.68 -0.87
N CYS A 193 1.90 15.31 0.30
CA CYS A 193 2.39 16.69 0.41
C CYS A 193 3.89 16.85 0.06
N ARG A 194 4.61 15.73 -0.11
CA ARG A 194 6.05 15.68 -0.42
C ARG A 194 6.34 15.26 -1.85
N GLY A 195 5.31 14.95 -2.65
CA GLY A 195 5.46 14.38 -3.99
C GLY A 195 4.51 13.21 -4.25
N ILE A 196 4.68 12.59 -5.41
CA ILE A 196 3.95 11.39 -5.83
C ILE A 196 4.60 10.17 -5.19
N ILE A 197 3.80 9.37 -4.50
CA ILE A 197 4.20 8.12 -3.88
C ILE A 197 3.72 6.98 -4.77
N LYS A 198 4.61 6.06 -5.09
CA LYS A 198 4.28 4.77 -5.71
C LYS A 198 4.65 3.65 -4.75
N MET A 199 3.70 2.78 -4.44
CA MET A 199 3.89 1.51 -3.77
C MET A 199 3.76 0.40 -4.81
N SER A 200 4.90 -0.10 -5.29
CA SER A 200 4.99 -1.13 -6.31
C SER A 200 5.21 -2.48 -5.65
N THR A 201 4.21 -3.35 -5.65
CA THR A 201 4.28 -4.67 -5.03
C THR A 201 4.48 -5.76 -6.08
N ASP A 202 5.66 -6.36 -6.08
CA ASP A 202 6.02 -7.52 -6.89
C ASP A 202 5.66 -8.81 -6.14
N PHE A 203 4.86 -9.65 -6.81
CA PHE A 203 4.50 -10.98 -6.39
C PHE A 203 5.16 -11.96 -7.37
N PRO A 204 6.28 -12.61 -7.01
CA PRO A 204 6.93 -13.54 -7.93
C PRO A 204 6.05 -14.76 -8.26
N ASP A 205 5.20 -15.15 -7.31
CA ASP A 205 4.34 -16.33 -7.39
C ASP A 205 3.11 -16.13 -6.49
N ILE A 206 1.99 -15.71 -7.08
CA ILE A 206 0.68 -15.60 -6.40
C ILE A 206 -0.34 -16.51 -7.07
N ALA A 207 -0.98 -17.37 -6.27
CA ALA A 207 -2.03 -18.26 -6.70
C ALA A 207 -3.40 -17.67 -6.34
N PHE A 208 -4.38 -17.82 -7.22
CA PHE A 208 -5.71 -17.24 -7.06
C PHE A 208 -6.80 -18.30 -6.99
N GLY A 209 -7.64 -18.19 -5.96
CA GLY A 209 -8.96 -18.81 -5.87
C GLY A 209 -10.06 -17.76 -6.03
N THR A 210 -11.31 -18.15 -5.81
CA THR A 210 -12.47 -17.26 -5.94
C THR A 210 -12.90 -16.70 -4.60
N ALA A 211 -13.39 -15.47 -4.58
CA ALA A 211 -14.00 -14.87 -3.39
C ALA A 211 -15.39 -14.31 -3.69
N LEU A 212 -16.28 -14.35 -2.70
CA LEU A 212 -17.63 -13.77 -2.72
C LEU A 212 -17.83 -12.94 -1.46
N GLU A 213 -17.10 -11.83 -1.39
CA GLU A 213 -17.12 -10.92 -0.27
C GLU A 213 -18.16 -9.81 -0.43
N THR A 214 -18.65 -9.31 0.69
CA THR A 214 -19.40 -8.06 0.77
C THR A 214 -18.67 -7.09 1.68
N LEU A 215 -18.43 -5.87 1.17
CA LEU A 215 -17.98 -4.74 1.97
C LEU A 215 -19.17 -4.13 2.72
N TYR A 216 -19.04 -3.94 4.02
CA TYR A 216 -19.99 -3.26 4.89
C TYR A 216 -19.35 -2.01 5.48
N THR A 217 -20.09 -0.90 5.52
CA THR A 217 -19.63 0.37 6.11
C THR A 217 -20.82 1.24 6.53
N SER A 218 -20.57 2.36 7.20
CA SER A 218 -21.61 3.37 7.43
C SER A 218 -21.93 4.14 6.14
N LYS A 219 -23.22 4.32 5.83
CA LYS A 219 -23.67 5.10 4.64
C LYS A 219 -23.14 6.54 4.62
N VAL A 220 -22.90 7.14 5.79
CA VAL A 220 -22.39 8.52 5.88
C VAL A 220 -20.87 8.61 5.84
N SER A 221 -20.17 7.48 5.86
CA SER A 221 -18.71 7.43 5.77
C SER A 221 -18.21 7.81 4.37
N LEU A 222 -16.89 8.00 4.25
CA LEU A 222 -16.22 8.12 2.95
C LEU A 222 -16.59 6.96 2.02
N LEU A 223 -16.44 5.72 2.52
CA LEU A 223 -16.74 4.51 1.75
C LEU A 223 -18.22 4.40 1.41
N GLY A 224 -19.11 4.76 2.35
CA GLY A 224 -20.54 4.70 2.10
C GLY A 224 -20.99 5.67 1.00
N LYS A 225 -20.41 6.88 0.98
CA LYS A 225 -20.60 7.83 -0.13
C LYS A 225 -20.01 7.32 -1.44
N LEU A 226 -18.84 6.69 -1.39
CA LEU A 226 -18.14 6.15 -2.55
C LEU A 226 -18.94 5.03 -3.25
N ILE A 227 -19.47 4.08 -2.47
CA ILE A 227 -20.26 2.95 -2.97
C ILE A 227 -21.76 3.27 -3.13
N GLY A 228 -22.20 4.47 -2.72
CA GLY A 228 -23.60 4.89 -2.77
C GLY A 228 -24.53 4.20 -1.76
N GLY A 229 -24.00 3.61 -0.69
CA GLY A 229 -24.75 2.77 0.24
C GLY A 229 -23.97 2.41 1.51
N ASN A 230 -24.42 1.39 2.23
CA ASN A 230 -23.74 0.82 3.40
C ASN A 230 -23.20 -0.60 3.15
N THR A 231 -23.46 -1.14 1.96
CA THR A 231 -23.05 -2.48 1.53
C THR A 231 -22.63 -2.44 0.06
N TYR A 232 -21.61 -3.20 -0.29
CA TYR A 232 -21.16 -3.38 -1.67
C TYR A 232 -20.63 -4.80 -1.88
N SER A 233 -21.26 -5.55 -2.78
CA SER A 233 -20.89 -6.93 -3.11
C SER A 233 -20.58 -7.13 -4.60
N ASN A 234 -20.68 -6.07 -5.41
CA ASN A 234 -20.50 -6.16 -6.86
C ASN A 234 -19.01 -6.11 -7.22
N PHE A 235 -18.25 -7.13 -6.84
CA PHE A 235 -16.85 -7.30 -7.24
C PHE A 235 -16.74 -8.07 -8.57
N SER A 236 -17.55 -7.70 -9.56
CA SER A 236 -17.69 -8.46 -10.82
C SER A 236 -16.48 -8.37 -11.75
N ILE A 237 -15.53 -7.47 -11.51
CA ILE A 237 -14.34 -7.30 -12.34
C ILE A 237 -13.25 -8.24 -11.83
N LEU A 238 -13.04 -8.27 -10.52
CA LEU A 238 -12.08 -9.14 -9.85
C LEU A 238 -12.64 -9.50 -8.46
N ALA A 239 -12.64 -10.78 -8.10
CA ALA A 239 -13.02 -11.23 -6.77
C ALA A 239 -12.22 -12.50 -6.43
N LEU A 240 -11.06 -12.29 -5.83
CA LEU A 240 -10.03 -13.32 -5.70
C LEU A 240 -9.61 -13.50 -4.26
N HIS A 241 -9.35 -14.76 -3.92
CA HIS A 241 -8.55 -15.14 -2.76
C HIS A 241 -7.14 -15.44 -3.24
N GLY A 242 -6.19 -14.55 -2.93
CA GLY A 242 -4.78 -14.70 -3.26
C GLY A 242 -4.02 -15.42 -2.15
N VAL A 243 -3.10 -16.31 -2.52
CA VAL A 243 -2.15 -16.93 -1.60
C VAL A 243 -0.75 -16.84 -2.19
N TYR A 244 0.22 -16.36 -1.42
CA TYR A 244 1.59 -16.18 -1.88
C TYR A 244 2.60 -16.32 -0.74
N SER A 245 3.75 -16.90 -1.07
CA SER A 245 4.82 -17.16 -0.09
C SER A 245 5.64 -15.90 0.22
N ASN A 246 5.80 -15.01 -0.76
CA ASN A 246 6.59 -13.78 -0.64
C ASN A 246 6.05 -12.70 -1.57
N ALA A 247 6.11 -11.45 -1.13
CA ALA A 247 5.94 -10.27 -1.98
C ALA A 247 6.89 -9.16 -1.53
N GLN A 248 7.39 -8.37 -2.48
CA GLN A 248 8.22 -7.21 -2.21
C GLN A 248 7.52 -5.94 -2.67
N MET A 249 7.22 -5.05 -1.73
CA MET A 249 6.73 -3.71 -2.02
C MET A 249 7.89 -2.72 -1.95
N THR A 250 8.18 -2.09 -3.08
CA THR A 250 9.07 -0.93 -3.17
C THR A 250 8.23 0.33 -3.14
N VAL A 251 8.51 1.20 -2.18
CA VAL A 251 7.85 2.50 -2.04
C VAL A 251 8.80 3.58 -2.51
N THR A 252 8.41 4.36 -3.51
CA THR A 252 9.20 5.49 -4.02
C THR A 252 8.45 6.80 -3.82
N LEU A 253 9.21 7.88 -3.66
CA LEU A 253 8.73 9.26 -3.67
C LEU A 253 9.40 10.02 -4.81
N THR A 254 8.59 10.60 -5.70
CA THR A 254 9.02 11.49 -6.79
C THR A 254 8.46 12.88 -6.56
N ARG A 255 9.30 13.91 -6.65
CA ARG A 255 8.91 15.31 -6.40
C ARG A 255 8.44 16.02 -7.66
#